data_AF-A0A7X5FAM9-F1
#
_entry.id   AF-A0A7X5FAM9-F1
#
_cell.length_a   1.000
_cell.length_b   1.000
_cell.length_c   1.000
_cell.angle_alpha   90.00
_cell.angle_beta   90.00
_cell.angle_gamma   90.00
#
_symmetry.space_group_name_H-M   'P 1'
#
loop_
_entity.id
_entity.type
_entity.pdbx_description
1 polymer ?
#
loop_
_entity_poly.entity_id
_entity_poly.type
_entity_poly.pdbx_seq_one_letter_code
_entity_poly.pdbx_strand_id
1 'polypeptide(L)'
;MKKLSFESVAKLASHLSLTLGAFLFAPLSLAAFPDTAVYPWEKSIEVLQNAGVVAGYEDGTYQPDKVLNRAELTKIVIESIYDEEEFAEAAENCFSDVQATDWFAKYVCFAKSEGIVEGNPDGTFKPANAINQAEALKIVLNSFYDDIPTSGDDEAWYQTFLDEADYQGMFYFEAENAAAHEVTRGEMAYFVAWNLDDELEDQIAYEDFTGEADYSNDTFGFEPMTADECYEDEYFDEEDQMCYLTCEEGDDSCEADQDEFDSWYDNWDENPSDHAEGEASNEDQNVIYSVEGDQITYKETTGIPTIKVGDLWENTEVHQKTWERVKKVIPAELRNRIVEYRLFTDGESEVDAFVVPVGDPENGEWAVAVDILDAEQGSTQEDGPFSLVLVHEFAHILTLNIDQMQPGVMVDDETDDDFCAPNVTLSEGCAKDDAFVNIYFKKFWGKKMMQEARAAVAQESDAFYENNAEAFVTDYAATSIAEDIAESFSYFVMKDKPTGSAVKDKKVQFFYEFPVLVQLRTKIRASLQ
;
A
#
# COMPACT_ATOMS: atom_id res chain seq x y z
N MET A 1 2.00 -10.10 19.14
CA MET A 1 1.06 -9.02 18.80
C MET A 1 -0.15 -9.14 19.71
N LYS A 2 -0.39 -8.15 20.58
CA LYS A 2 -1.62 -8.07 21.38
C LYS A 2 -2.63 -7.22 20.61
N LYS A 3 -3.12 -7.72 19.46
CA LYS A 3 -4.20 -7.04 18.73
C LYS A 3 -5.51 -7.28 19.48
N LEU A 4 -6.22 -6.20 19.78
CA LEU A 4 -7.54 -6.26 20.41
C LEU A 4 -8.60 -6.25 19.32
N SER A 5 -9.56 -7.16 19.43
CA SER A 5 -10.75 -7.12 18.59
C SER A 5 -11.63 -5.92 18.97
N PHE A 6 -12.35 -5.36 18.01
CA PHE A 6 -13.32 -4.29 18.21
C PHE A 6 -14.32 -4.61 19.33
N GLU A 7 -14.74 -5.88 19.47
CA GLU A 7 -15.60 -6.33 20.57
C GLU A 7 -14.98 -6.18 21.97
N SER A 8 -13.65 -6.25 22.07
CA SER A 8 -12.91 -6.07 23.32
C SER A 8 -12.84 -4.58 23.69
N VAL A 9 -12.64 -3.70 22.69
CA VAL A 9 -12.62 -2.25 22.89
C VAL A 9 -14.04 -1.70 23.17
N ALA A 10 -15.06 -2.17 22.46
CA ALA A 10 -16.45 -1.75 22.64
C ALA A 10 -17.05 -2.12 24.01
N LYS A 11 -16.52 -3.14 24.71
CA LYS A 11 -16.96 -3.52 26.08
C LYS A 11 -16.61 -2.46 27.13
N LEU A 12 -15.56 -1.67 26.91
CA LEU A 12 -15.14 -0.59 27.82
C LEU A 12 -16.22 0.49 27.98
N ALA A 13 -17.03 0.72 26.93
CA ALA A 13 -18.11 1.71 26.95
C ALA A 13 -19.36 1.28 27.76
N SER A 14 -19.52 -0.01 28.10
CA SER A 14 -20.81 -0.53 28.60
C SER A 14 -21.00 -0.53 30.13
N HIS A 15 -20.12 0.09 30.91
CA HIS A 15 -20.21 0.09 32.39
C HIS A 15 -21.16 1.16 32.99
N LEU A 16 -22.24 1.50 32.27
CA LEU A 16 -23.45 2.08 32.89
C LEU A 16 -24.47 0.98 33.20
N SER A 17 -24.58 0.64 34.48
CA SER A 17 -25.57 -0.29 35.04
C SER A 17 -27.01 0.03 34.60
N LEU A 18 -27.75 -0.96 34.07
CA LEU A 18 -28.95 -1.53 34.73
C LEU A 18 -29.64 -2.65 33.90
N THR A 19 -29.87 -3.78 34.57
CA THR A 19 -31.01 -4.72 34.43
C THR A 19 -31.52 -5.14 33.03
N LEU A 20 -31.31 -6.43 32.75
CA LEU A 20 -31.97 -7.33 31.79
C LEU A 20 -33.29 -6.83 31.14
N GLY A 21 -33.21 -6.56 29.84
CA GLY A 21 -34.34 -6.50 28.93
C GLY A 21 -33.82 -6.52 27.49
N ALA A 22 -33.99 -7.64 26.78
CA ALA A 22 -33.57 -7.80 25.40
C ALA A 22 -34.27 -6.76 24.50
N PHE A 23 -33.55 -5.70 24.16
CA PHE A 23 -33.84 -4.81 23.05
C PHE A 23 -32.73 -5.03 22.01
N LEU A 24 -33.14 -5.18 20.74
CA LEU A 24 -32.26 -5.06 19.58
C LEU A 24 -31.53 -3.72 19.70
N PHE A 25 -30.23 -3.76 19.98
CA PHE A 25 -29.37 -2.59 19.88
C PHE A 25 -29.09 -2.40 18.38
N ALA A 26 -29.71 -1.38 17.78
CA ALA A 26 -29.06 -0.73 16.66
C ALA A 26 -27.85 0.03 17.25
N PRO A 27 -26.63 -0.13 16.72
CA PRO A 27 -25.51 0.68 17.18
C PRO A 27 -25.86 2.15 16.96
N LEU A 28 -25.75 2.95 18.03
CA LEU A 28 -25.87 4.39 17.94
C LEU A 28 -24.61 4.90 17.24
N SER A 29 -24.72 5.23 15.95
CA SER A 29 -23.70 6.04 15.27
C SER A 29 -23.62 7.40 15.98
N LEU A 30 -22.45 7.70 16.54
CA LEU A 30 -22.17 9.01 17.14
C LEU A 30 -22.05 10.05 16.02
N ALA A 31 -22.45 11.29 16.30
CA ALA A 31 -22.25 12.36 15.33
C ALA A 31 -20.76 12.69 15.20
N ALA A 32 -20.27 12.75 13.95
CA ALA A 32 -18.91 13.17 13.63
C ALA A 32 -18.61 14.57 14.15
N PHE A 33 -17.34 14.83 14.45
CA PHE A 33 -16.88 16.12 14.95
C PHE A 33 -16.74 17.14 13.80
N PRO A 34 -17.38 18.32 13.86
CA PRO A 34 -17.33 19.26 12.74
C PRO A 34 -15.94 19.84 12.45
N ASP A 35 -15.02 19.77 13.41
CA ASP A 35 -13.66 20.32 13.32
C ASP A 35 -12.60 19.28 12.91
N THR A 36 -13.00 18.07 12.51
CA THR A 36 -12.07 17.01 12.05
C THR A 36 -12.02 16.85 10.54
N ALA A 37 -13.06 17.27 9.81
CA ALA A 37 -13.26 17.04 8.37
C ALA A 37 -12.18 17.53 7.39
N VAL A 38 -11.17 18.24 7.89
CA VAL A 38 -10.06 18.79 7.09
C VAL A 38 -8.71 18.17 7.47
N TYR A 39 -8.72 17.19 8.37
CA TYR A 39 -7.52 16.57 8.90
C TYR A 39 -7.39 15.12 8.40
N PRO A 40 -6.16 14.66 8.12
CA PRO A 40 -5.89 13.29 7.67
C PRO A 40 -6.03 12.23 8.78
N TRP A 41 -6.64 12.58 9.90
CA TRP A 41 -6.95 11.67 11.00
C TRP A 41 -8.43 11.71 11.36
N GLU A 42 -9.29 12.26 10.49
CA GLU A 42 -10.73 12.26 10.71
C GLU A 42 -11.24 10.84 10.96
N LYS A 43 -10.84 9.89 10.11
CA LYS A 43 -11.31 8.52 10.24
C LYS A 43 -10.78 7.86 11.50
N SER A 44 -9.49 8.03 11.77
CA SER A 44 -8.88 7.58 13.03
C SER A 44 -9.62 8.11 14.26
N ILE A 45 -10.06 9.37 14.25
CA ILE A 45 -10.84 9.96 15.33
C ILE A 45 -12.24 9.35 15.39
N GLU A 46 -12.91 9.15 14.26
CA GLU A 46 -14.23 8.51 14.16
C GLU A 46 -14.20 7.10 14.74
N VAL A 47 -13.20 6.32 14.37
CA VAL A 47 -12.94 4.96 14.85
C VAL A 47 -12.82 4.92 16.36
N LEU A 48 -11.94 5.75 16.91
CA LEU A 48 -11.76 5.82 18.35
C LEU A 48 -12.99 6.38 19.07
N GLN A 49 -13.77 7.25 18.43
CA GLN A 49 -15.02 7.76 18.98
C GLN A 49 -16.07 6.65 19.05
N ASN A 50 -16.23 5.87 17.98
CA ASN A 50 -17.16 4.74 17.89
C ASN A 50 -16.78 3.62 18.86
N ALA A 51 -15.47 3.41 19.07
CA ALA A 51 -14.94 2.50 20.07
C ALA A 51 -15.07 3.04 21.51
N GLY A 52 -15.43 4.32 21.69
CA GLY A 52 -15.56 4.98 22.99
C GLY A 52 -14.23 5.31 23.66
N VAL A 53 -13.12 5.17 22.95
CA VAL A 53 -11.76 5.47 23.42
C VAL A 53 -11.54 6.98 23.56
N VAL A 54 -12.06 7.76 22.60
CA VAL A 54 -11.97 9.22 22.63
C VAL A 54 -13.34 9.87 22.67
N ALA A 55 -13.38 11.05 23.29
CA ALA A 55 -14.57 11.89 23.32
C ALA A 55 -14.18 13.34 22.98
N GLY A 56 -15.15 14.06 22.41
CA GLY A 56 -15.07 15.50 22.17
C GLY A 56 -15.44 16.32 23.39
N TYR A 57 -15.40 17.63 23.22
CA TYR A 57 -15.72 18.63 24.23
C TYR A 57 -17.22 18.93 24.29
N GLU A 58 -17.66 19.61 25.35
CA GLU A 58 -19.07 19.97 25.56
C GLU A 58 -19.65 20.85 24.44
N ASP A 59 -18.80 21.52 23.66
CA ASP A 59 -19.19 22.34 22.50
C ASP A 59 -19.36 21.54 21.20
N GLY A 60 -19.12 20.23 21.24
CA GLY A 60 -19.23 19.33 20.09
C GLY A 60 -17.99 19.25 19.21
N THR A 61 -16.85 19.84 19.64
CA THR A 61 -15.57 19.77 18.91
C THR A 61 -14.66 18.65 19.43
N TYR A 62 -13.70 18.19 18.61
CA TYR A 62 -12.66 17.25 19.04
C TYR A 62 -11.34 17.94 19.44
N GLN A 63 -11.04 19.08 18.83
CA GLN A 63 -9.79 19.84 18.93
C GLN A 63 -8.55 19.02 18.50
N PRO A 64 -8.47 18.59 17.21
CA PRO A 64 -7.38 17.74 16.73
C PRO A 64 -5.99 18.36 16.95
N ASP A 65 -5.82 19.67 16.77
CA ASP A 65 -4.53 20.38 16.96
C ASP A 65 -4.08 20.58 18.42
N LYS A 66 -4.91 20.18 19.40
CA LYS A 66 -4.54 20.38 20.79
C LYS A 66 -3.43 19.41 21.18
N VAL A 67 -2.26 19.96 21.51
CA VAL A 67 -1.12 19.20 22.06
C VAL A 67 -1.52 18.46 23.33
N LEU A 68 -1.12 17.19 23.41
CA LEU A 68 -1.31 16.33 24.56
C LEU A 68 -0.13 16.39 25.52
N ASN A 69 -0.41 16.23 26.80
CA ASN A 69 0.63 15.92 27.76
C ASN A 69 0.86 14.41 27.91
N ARG A 70 2.00 14.04 28.50
CA ARG A 70 2.41 12.65 28.72
C ARG A 70 1.36 11.83 29.49
N ALA A 71 0.73 12.41 30.51
CA ALA A 71 -0.29 11.72 31.28
C ALA A 71 -1.59 11.47 30.49
N GLU A 72 -2.00 12.41 29.64
CA GLU A 72 -3.17 12.26 28.78
C GLU A 72 -2.96 11.14 27.76
N LEU A 73 -1.83 11.12 27.05
CA LEU A 73 -1.56 10.07 26.07
C LEU A 73 -1.44 8.70 26.73
N THR A 74 -0.69 8.56 27.84
CA THR A 74 -0.59 7.28 28.56
C THR A 74 -1.95 6.78 29.02
N LYS A 75 -2.81 7.67 29.53
CA LYS A 75 -4.17 7.27 29.89
C LYS A 75 -4.92 6.69 28.69
N ILE A 76 -4.92 7.40 27.56
CA ILE A 76 -5.67 6.98 26.37
C ILE A 76 -5.18 5.62 25.89
N VAL A 77 -3.86 5.44 25.73
CA VAL A 77 -3.29 4.16 25.26
C VAL A 77 -3.61 3.01 26.21
N ILE A 78 -3.50 3.21 27.53
CA ILE A 78 -3.81 2.14 28.49
C ILE A 78 -5.31 1.81 28.48
N GLU A 79 -6.20 2.80 28.41
CA GLU A 79 -7.65 2.55 28.32
C GLU A 79 -8.05 1.92 26.98
N SER A 80 -7.31 2.15 25.89
CA SER A 80 -7.57 1.47 24.61
C SER A 80 -7.26 -0.02 24.66
N ILE A 81 -6.39 -0.45 25.59
CA ILE A 81 -5.76 -1.77 25.52
C ILE A 81 -6.15 -2.71 26.65
N TYR A 82 -6.27 -2.17 27.85
CA TYR A 82 -6.43 -2.96 29.06
C TYR A 82 -7.83 -2.79 29.63
N ASP A 83 -8.32 -3.82 30.30
CA ASP A 83 -9.56 -3.72 31.07
C ASP A 83 -9.31 -2.90 32.35
N GLU A 84 -10.33 -2.15 32.80
CA GLU A 84 -10.17 -1.28 33.98
C GLU A 84 -9.73 -2.06 35.23
N GLU A 85 -10.14 -3.33 35.36
CA GLU A 85 -9.72 -4.21 36.45
C GLU A 85 -8.21 -4.44 36.49
N GLU A 86 -7.50 -4.40 35.36
CA GLU A 86 -6.07 -4.65 35.26
C GLU A 86 -5.24 -3.49 35.82
N PHE A 87 -5.73 -2.25 35.65
CA PHE A 87 -5.08 -1.02 36.12
C PHE A 87 -5.85 -0.33 37.26
N ALA A 88 -6.83 -0.99 37.88
CA ALA A 88 -7.70 -0.39 38.89
C ALA A 88 -6.96 0.06 40.16
N GLU A 89 -5.86 -0.60 40.52
CA GLU A 89 -5.07 -0.26 41.71
C GLU A 89 -3.83 0.57 41.35
N ALA A 90 -3.79 1.84 41.77
CA ALA A 90 -2.58 2.64 41.66
C ALA A 90 -1.50 2.11 42.61
N ALA A 91 -0.39 1.61 42.08
CA ALA A 91 0.79 1.33 42.90
C ALA A 91 1.28 2.62 43.58
N GLU A 92 1.52 2.58 44.89
CA GLU A 92 2.04 3.75 45.61
C GLU A 92 3.47 4.10 45.16
N ASN A 93 3.72 5.39 44.87
CA ASN A 93 5.04 5.98 44.62
C ASN A 93 5.81 5.39 43.41
N CYS A 94 5.12 5.09 42.30
CA CYS A 94 5.78 4.59 41.09
C CYS A 94 6.79 5.60 40.51
N PHE A 95 6.53 6.90 40.62
CA PHE A 95 7.51 7.97 40.32
C PHE A 95 7.47 9.03 41.43
N SER A 96 8.54 9.82 41.53
CA SER A 96 8.68 10.84 42.60
C SER A 96 7.72 12.03 42.46
N ASP A 97 7.17 12.25 41.26
CA ASP A 97 6.24 13.33 40.91
C ASP A 97 4.82 12.82 40.57
N VAL A 98 4.51 11.56 40.91
CA VAL A 98 3.19 10.94 40.73
C VAL A 98 2.62 10.56 42.09
N GLN A 99 1.59 11.27 42.53
CA GLN A 99 0.89 10.98 43.78
C GLN A 99 -0.27 10.02 43.51
N ALA A 100 -0.56 9.10 44.43
CA ALA A 100 -1.65 8.13 44.29
C ALA A 100 -3.05 8.77 44.08
N THR A 101 -3.20 10.05 44.43
CA THR A 101 -4.44 10.83 44.25
C THR A 101 -4.56 11.52 42.89
N ASP A 102 -3.49 11.53 42.08
CA ASP A 102 -3.52 12.16 40.76
C ASP A 102 -4.40 11.32 39.83
N TRP A 103 -5.21 12.00 39.00
CA TRP A 103 -6.18 11.32 38.12
C TRP A 103 -5.51 10.34 37.14
N PHE A 104 -4.25 10.57 36.80
CA PHE A 104 -3.47 9.74 35.89
C PHE A 104 -2.67 8.63 36.59
N ALA A 105 -2.60 8.63 37.93
CA ALA A 105 -1.65 7.80 38.67
C ALA A 105 -1.82 6.30 38.38
N LYS A 106 -3.06 5.81 38.30
CA LYS A 106 -3.34 4.39 38.04
C LYS A 106 -2.78 3.92 36.69
N TYR A 107 -2.98 4.71 35.63
CA TYR A 107 -2.49 4.40 34.28
C TYR A 107 -0.97 4.47 34.19
N VAL A 108 -0.37 5.54 34.73
CA VAL A 108 1.09 5.74 34.66
C VAL A 108 1.84 4.66 35.47
N CYS A 109 1.32 4.30 36.65
CA CYS A 109 1.95 3.28 37.47
C CYS A 109 1.79 1.87 36.87
N PHE A 110 0.66 1.58 36.23
CA PHE A 110 0.46 0.34 35.48
C PHE A 110 1.35 0.27 34.24
N ALA A 111 1.37 1.31 33.42
CA ALA A 111 2.26 1.40 32.26
C ALA A 111 3.74 1.21 32.65
N LYS A 112 4.14 1.66 33.85
CA LYS A 112 5.47 1.41 34.38
C LYS A 112 5.70 -0.06 34.75
N SER A 113 4.72 -0.74 35.37
CA SER A 113 4.86 -2.15 35.74
C SER A 113 4.95 -3.06 34.53
N GLU A 114 4.29 -2.68 33.44
CA GLU A 114 4.32 -3.39 32.15
C GLU A 114 5.54 -3.02 31.29
N GLY A 115 6.37 -2.08 31.72
CA GLY A 115 7.55 -1.65 30.95
C GLY A 115 7.25 -0.72 29.76
N ILE A 116 5.99 -0.33 29.57
CA ILE A 116 5.53 0.59 28.51
C ILE A 116 6.17 1.97 28.67
N VAL A 117 6.18 2.50 29.90
CA VAL A 117 6.82 3.78 30.23
C VAL A 117 8.03 3.60 31.13
N GLU A 118 9.02 4.44 30.88
CA GLU A 118 10.16 4.62 31.77
C GLU A 118 10.21 6.05 32.30
N GLY A 119 10.78 6.20 33.49
CA GLY A 119 11.00 7.52 34.08
C GLY A 119 12.24 8.18 33.50
N ASN A 120 12.31 9.48 33.70
CA ASN A 120 13.53 10.24 33.49
C ASN A 120 14.64 9.76 34.44
N PRO A 121 15.93 9.99 34.11
CA PRO A 121 17.05 9.65 34.98
C PRO A 121 16.99 10.27 36.40
N ASP A 122 16.22 11.35 36.58
CA ASP A 122 15.98 11.99 37.87
C ASP A 122 14.87 11.31 38.71
N GLY A 123 14.25 10.24 38.21
CA GLY A 123 13.19 9.50 38.88
C GLY A 123 11.79 10.11 38.73
N THR A 124 11.59 11.03 37.78
CA THR A 124 10.30 11.69 37.50
C THR A 124 9.65 11.16 36.22
N PHE A 125 8.32 11.27 36.11
CA PHE A 125 7.57 10.98 34.89
C PHE A 125 7.27 12.23 34.05
N LYS A 126 7.19 13.41 34.70
CA LYS A 126 6.82 14.71 34.12
C LYS A 126 5.44 14.68 33.43
N PRO A 127 4.36 14.33 34.16
CA PRO A 127 3.04 14.06 33.57
C PRO A 127 2.44 15.24 32.80
N ALA A 128 2.74 16.48 33.21
CA ALA A 128 2.18 17.70 32.62
C ALA A 128 2.98 18.25 31.42
N ASN A 129 4.13 17.66 31.10
CA ASN A 129 4.89 18.08 29.92
C ASN A 129 4.16 17.62 28.65
N ALA A 130 4.24 18.43 27.59
CA ALA A 130 3.86 18.00 26.26
C ALA A 130 4.64 16.72 25.91
N ILE A 131 3.93 15.76 25.31
CA ILE A 131 4.56 14.53 24.83
C ILE A 131 5.06 14.75 23.40
N ASN A 132 6.26 14.28 23.10
CA ASN A 132 6.79 14.32 21.75
C ASN A 132 6.53 13.00 20.99
N GLN A 133 6.72 13.00 19.67
CA GLN A 133 6.45 11.85 18.81
C GLN A 133 7.26 10.61 19.22
N ALA A 134 8.55 10.79 19.55
CA ALA A 134 9.41 9.69 20.01
C ALA A 134 8.88 9.01 21.29
N GLU A 135 8.42 9.81 22.26
CA GLU A 135 7.83 9.31 23.50
C GLU A 135 6.46 8.68 23.28
N ALA A 136 5.65 9.25 22.39
CA ALA A 136 4.34 8.72 22.03
C ALA A 136 4.45 7.34 21.36
N LEU A 137 5.32 7.20 20.35
CA LEU A 137 5.55 5.94 19.64
C LEU A 137 6.07 4.86 20.58
N LYS A 138 7.02 5.18 21.48
CA LYS A 138 7.46 4.23 22.52
C LYS A 138 6.28 3.69 23.33
N ILE A 139 5.37 4.56 23.77
CA ILE A 139 4.22 4.17 24.58
C ILE A 139 3.26 3.30 23.77
N VAL A 140 2.90 3.74 22.55
CA VAL A 140 1.98 3.01 21.68
C VAL A 140 2.57 1.64 21.35
N LEU A 141 3.75 1.58 20.76
CA LEU A 141 4.34 0.34 20.29
C LEU A 141 4.59 -0.65 21.44
N ASN A 142 5.17 -0.24 22.57
CA ASN A 142 5.38 -1.16 23.70
C ASN A 142 4.06 -1.68 24.29
N SER A 143 2.93 -1.03 24.03
CA SER A 143 1.63 -1.52 24.50
C SER A 143 1.04 -2.60 23.57
N PHE A 144 1.36 -2.57 22.27
CA PHE A 144 0.81 -3.49 21.26
C PHE A 144 1.78 -4.63 20.87
N TYR A 145 3.10 -4.40 21.03
CA TYR A 145 4.17 -5.29 20.57
C TYR A 145 5.06 -5.73 21.73
N ASP A 146 5.32 -7.04 21.82
CA ASP A 146 6.06 -7.64 22.95
C ASP A 146 7.58 -7.65 22.75
N ASP A 147 8.06 -7.62 21.50
CA ASP A 147 9.47 -7.84 21.13
C ASP A 147 9.99 -6.73 20.19
N ILE A 148 9.93 -5.47 20.62
CA ILE A 148 10.56 -4.37 19.86
C ILE A 148 12.08 -4.47 20.03
N PRO A 149 12.86 -4.41 18.93
CA PRO A 149 14.31 -4.39 19.01
C PRO A 149 14.85 -3.29 19.92
N THR A 150 16.08 -3.45 20.40
CA THR A 150 16.77 -2.37 21.11
C THR A 150 17.59 -1.56 20.13
N SER A 151 17.55 -0.23 20.26
CA SER A 151 18.42 0.68 19.48
C SER A 151 19.90 0.32 19.63
N GLY A 152 20.70 0.56 18.60
CA GLY A 152 22.15 0.40 18.66
C GLY A 152 22.79 1.32 19.71
N ASP A 153 23.97 0.93 20.22
CA ASP A 153 24.70 1.67 21.28
C ASP A 153 25.02 3.13 20.89
N ASP A 154 25.11 3.43 19.58
CA ASP A 154 25.45 4.75 19.04
C ASP A 154 24.24 5.55 18.52
N GLU A 155 23.02 5.01 18.66
CA GLU A 155 21.79 5.62 18.15
C GLU A 155 21.02 6.39 19.23
N ALA A 156 20.07 7.22 18.80
CA ALA A 156 19.11 7.80 19.72
C ALA A 156 18.27 6.69 20.35
N TRP A 157 17.95 6.82 21.66
CA TRP A 157 17.19 5.79 22.39
C TRP A 157 15.83 5.45 21.78
N TYR A 158 15.30 6.36 20.97
CA TYR A 158 14.00 6.22 20.33
C TYR A 158 14.06 5.71 18.89
N GLN A 159 15.26 5.53 18.31
CA GLN A 159 15.42 5.16 16.90
C GLN A 159 14.67 3.87 16.57
N THR A 160 14.76 2.87 17.45
CA THR A 160 14.05 1.61 17.24
C THR A 160 12.54 1.73 17.18
N PHE A 161 11.94 2.74 17.84
CA PHE A 161 10.49 2.95 17.78
C PHE A 161 10.10 3.68 16.49
N LEU A 162 11.00 4.49 15.92
CA LEU A 162 10.81 5.04 14.58
C LEU A 162 10.90 3.92 13.55
N ASP A 163 11.95 3.11 13.64
CA ASP A 163 12.18 1.98 12.73
C ASP A 163 11.03 0.96 12.77
N GLU A 164 10.54 0.63 13.97
CA GLU A 164 9.40 -0.28 14.12
C GLU A 164 8.11 0.37 13.59
N ALA A 165 7.87 1.65 13.86
CA ALA A 165 6.71 2.34 13.29
C ALA A 165 6.75 2.35 11.75
N ASP A 166 7.91 2.61 11.15
CA ASP A 166 8.13 2.55 9.70
C ASP A 166 7.86 1.14 9.17
N TYR A 167 8.43 0.12 9.81
CA TYR A 167 8.23 -1.29 9.44
C TYR A 167 6.77 -1.73 9.51
N GLN A 168 6.00 -1.19 10.46
CA GLN A 168 4.57 -1.46 10.62
C GLN A 168 3.67 -0.58 9.71
N GLY A 169 4.25 0.28 8.87
CA GLY A 169 3.51 1.23 8.03
C GLY A 169 2.83 2.36 8.82
N MET A 170 3.19 2.56 10.09
CA MET A 170 2.52 3.48 11.01
C MET A 170 2.75 4.97 10.71
N PHE A 171 3.42 5.35 9.62
CA PHE A 171 3.71 6.75 9.34
C PHE A 171 2.85 7.29 8.20
N TYR A 172 1.79 8.03 8.58
CA TYR A 172 1.26 9.07 7.68
C TYR A 172 2.29 10.19 7.50
N PHE A 173 3.09 10.46 8.54
CA PHE A 173 4.22 11.38 8.51
C PHE A 173 5.25 11.03 9.59
N GLU A 174 6.54 11.13 9.26
CA GLU A 174 7.64 11.13 10.23
C GLU A 174 8.10 12.58 10.43
N ALA A 175 8.19 13.06 11.69
CA ALA A 175 8.70 14.40 11.93
C ALA A 175 10.21 14.45 11.75
N GLU A 176 10.73 15.51 11.12
CA GLU A 176 12.18 15.76 10.97
C GLU A 176 12.97 15.60 12.28
N ASN A 177 12.33 15.87 13.41
CA ASN A 177 12.86 15.58 14.73
C ASN A 177 11.74 15.09 15.67
N ALA A 178 11.54 13.77 15.71
CA ALA A 178 10.54 13.13 16.56
C ALA A 178 10.68 13.46 18.06
N ALA A 179 11.87 13.78 18.55
CA ALA A 179 12.09 14.16 19.95
C ALA A 179 11.72 15.63 20.25
N ALA A 180 11.50 16.44 19.21
CA ALA A 180 11.10 17.84 19.32
C ALA A 180 9.65 18.11 18.86
N HIS A 181 9.07 17.21 18.07
CA HIS A 181 7.69 17.33 17.59
C HIS A 181 6.68 16.99 18.68
N GLU A 182 5.92 17.97 19.15
CA GLU A 182 4.85 17.77 20.14
C GLU A 182 3.62 17.14 19.49
N VAL A 183 3.11 16.06 20.09
CA VAL A 183 1.98 15.29 19.54
C VAL A 183 0.65 15.92 19.92
N THR A 184 -0.19 16.10 18.91
CA THR A 184 -1.57 16.59 19.01
C THR A 184 -2.57 15.46 19.24
N ARG A 185 -3.83 15.82 19.54
CA ARG A 185 -4.92 14.85 19.69
C ARG A 185 -5.19 14.08 18.41
N GLY A 186 -5.11 14.74 17.25
CA GLY A 186 -5.32 14.10 15.96
C GLY A 186 -4.24 13.06 15.64
N GLU A 187 -2.98 13.43 15.79
CA GLU A 187 -1.85 12.51 15.55
C GLU A 187 -1.85 11.33 16.54
N MET A 188 -2.22 11.58 17.81
CA MET A 188 -2.41 10.50 18.77
C MET A 188 -3.54 9.56 18.35
N ALA A 189 -4.65 10.09 17.84
CA ALA A 189 -5.75 9.27 17.38
C ALA A 189 -5.31 8.35 16.25
N TYR A 190 -4.51 8.86 15.31
CA TYR A 190 -3.90 8.06 14.25
C TYR A 190 -3.03 6.92 14.79
N PHE A 191 -2.05 7.22 15.65
CA PHE A 191 -1.15 6.18 16.19
C PHE A 191 -1.90 5.08 16.96
N VAL A 192 -2.94 5.45 17.71
CA VAL A 192 -3.74 4.48 18.46
C VAL A 192 -4.66 3.68 17.53
N ALA A 193 -5.36 4.35 16.61
CA ALA A 193 -6.31 3.72 15.70
C ALA A 193 -5.63 2.72 14.75
N TRP A 194 -4.42 3.01 14.26
CA TRP A 194 -3.63 2.09 13.44
C TRP A 194 -3.43 0.71 14.08
N ASN A 195 -3.47 0.64 15.41
CA ASN A 195 -3.24 -0.58 16.17
C ASN A 195 -4.54 -1.27 16.62
N LEU A 196 -5.70 -0.71 16.28
CA LEU A 196 -7.03 -1.21 16.68
C LEU A 196 -7.76 -1.82 15.47
N ASP A 197 -7.69 -3.15 15.38
CA ASP A 197 -8.44 -4.04 14.47
C ASP A 197 -8.02 -4.07 12.98
N ASP A 198 -8.00 -5.28 12.42
CA ASP A 198 -7.69 -5.58 11.01
C ASP A 198 -8.85 -5.16 10.07
N GLU A 199 -10.11 -5.15 10.53
CA GLU A 199 -11.26 -4.72 9.70
C GLU A 199 -11.37 -3.19 9.53
N LEU A 200 -10.67 -2.41 10.36
CA LEU A 200 -10.71 -0.94 10.34
C LEU A 200 -9.48 -0.30 9.66
N GLU A 201 -8.40 -1.07 9.50
CA GLU A 201 -7.23 -0.67 8.73
C GLU A 201 -7.64 -0.29 7.29
N ASP A 202 -8.49 -1.10 6.66
CA ASP A 202 -9.01 -0.86 5.31
C ASP A 202 -9.82 0.46 5.19
N GLN A 203 -10.53 0.88 6.25
CA GLN A 203 -11.35 2.11 6.22
C GLN A 203 -10.56 3.37 6.52
N ILE A 204 -9.63 3.32 7.49
CA ILE A 204 -8.71 4.44 7.79
C ILE A 204 -7.83 4.70 6.57
N ALA A 205 -7.38 3.64 5.91
CA ALA A 205 -6.39 3.75 4.86
C ALA A 205 -6.97 4.18 3.50
N TYR A 206 -8.29 4.08 3.28
CA TYR A 206 -8.95 4.61 2.07
C TYR A 206 -9.21 6.12 2.17
N GLU A 207 -9.98 6.59 3.16
CA GLU A 207 -10.44 7.99 3.20
C GLU A 207 -9.35 9.00 3.66
N ASP A 208 -8.44 8.63 4.56
CA ASP A 208 -7.40 9.54 5.08
C ASP A 208 -6.26 9.78 4.04
N PHE A 209 -6.10 8.90 3.04
CA PHE A 209 -5.05 9.02 2.02
C PHE A 209 -5.55 9.51 0.65
N THR A 210 -6.82 9.34 0.30
CA THR A 210 -7.39 9.81 -0.98
C THR A 210 -7.88 11.26 -0.95
N GLY A 211 -8.13 11.85 0.23
CA GLY A 211 -8.64 13.22 0.34
C GLY A 211 -9.97 13.44 -0.41
N GLU A 212 -10.09 14.54 -1.17
CA GLU A 212 -11.25 14.83 -2.06
C GLU A 212 -11.14 14.14 -3.44
N ALA A 213 -10.14 13.29 -3.70
CA ALA A 213 -9.92 12.68 -5.01
C ALA A 213 -11.05 11.69 -5.34
N ASP A 214 -11.79 12.00 -6.41
CA ASP A 214 -12.91 11.20 -6.89
C ASP A 214 -12.41 10.09 -7.82
N TYR A 215 -12.13 8.91 -7.25
CA TYR A 215 -11.85 7.68 -8.00
C TYR A 215 -13.13 6.95 -8.46
N SER A 216 -14.27 7.66 -8.57
CA SER A 216 -15.47 7.07 -9.15
C SER A 216 -15.26 6.67 -10.61
N ASN A 217 -16.09 5.73 -11.05
CA ASN A 217 -16.08 5.19 -12.42
C ASN A 217 -16.11 6.28 -13.50
N ASP A 218 -16.74 7.44 -13.21
CA ASP A 218 -16.86 8.57 -14.12
C ASP A 218 -15.49 9.19 -14.49
N THR A 219 -14.50 9.15 -13.58
CA THR A 219 -13.15 9.71 -13.82
C THR A 219 -12.34 8.89 -14.82
N PHE A 220 -12.54 7.58 -14.87
CA PHE A 220 -11.89 6.68 -15.82
C PHE A 220 -12.75 6.35 -17.05
N GLY A 221 -13.96 6.91 -17.13
CA GLY A 221 -14.91 6.64 -18.21
C GLY A 221 -15.45 5.21 -18.20
N PHE A 222 -15.42 4.55 -17.04
CA PHE A 222 -16.07 3.26 -16.83
C PHE A 222 -17.54 3.49 -16.48
N GLU A 223 -18.43 2.67 -17.03
CA GLU A 223 -19.84 2.68 -16.64
C GLU A 223 -20.02 1.74 -15.42
N PRO A 224 -20.91 2.04 -14.46
CA PRO A 224 -21.21 1.14 -13.34
C PRO A 224 -21.57 -0.26 -13.82
N MET A 225 -20.96 -1.29 -13.22
CA MET A 225 -21.26 -2.68 -13.59
C MET A 225 -22.67 -3.07 -13.19
N THR A 226 -23.23 -3.99 -13.94
CA THR A 226 -24.50 -4.65 -13.68
C THR A 226 -24.26 -6.12 -13.36
N ALA A 227 -25.16 -6.74 -12.58
CA ALA A 227 -25.03 -8.16 -12.23
C ALA A 227 -24.92 -9.10 -13.45
N ASP A 228 -25.46 -8.70 -14.61
CA ASP A 228 -25.38 -9.49 -15.85
C ASP A 228 -23.98 -9.42 -16.52
N GLU A 229 -23.11 -8.52 -16.05
CA GLU A 229 -21.73 -8.34 -16.52
C GLU A 229 -20.71 -9.09 -15.66
N CYS A 230 -21.15 -9.71 -14.55
CA CYS A 230 -20.30 -10.58 -13.74
C CYS A 230 -20.08 -11.93 -14.41
N TYR A 231 -18.89 -12.50 -14.20
CA TYR A 231 -18.57 -13.84 -14.65
C TYR A 231 -19.30 -14.92 -13.84
N GLU A 232 -19.32 -16.15 -14.35
CA GLU A 232 -20.08 -17.26 -13.74
C GLU A 232 -19.60 -17.57 -12.30
N ASP A 233 -18.36 -17.21 -11.99
CA ASP A 233 -17.63 -17.37 -10.73
C ASP A 233 -17.55 -16.08 -9.88
N GLU A 234 -18.25 -15.01 -10.29
CA GLU A 234 -18.31 -13.75 -9.55
C GLU A 234 -19.71 -13.51 -8.95
N TYR A 235 -19.76 -13.02 -7.70
CA TYR A 235 -20.97 -12.40 -7.14
C TYR A 235 -20.96 -10.89 -7.37
N PHE A 236 -22.15 -10.36 -7.67
CA PHE A 236 -22.36 -8.92 -7.75
C PHE A 236 -22.73 -8.36 -6.37
N ASP A 237 -21.99 -7.35 -5.90
CA ASP A 237 -22.39 -6.54 -4.75
C ASP A 237 -23.28 -5.38 -5.20
N GLU A 238 -24.50 -5.33 -4.67
CA GLU A 238 -25.51 -4.32 -5.04
C GLU A 238 -25.22 -2.92 -4.45
N GLU A 239 -24.43 -2.83 -3.37
CA GLU A 239 -24.06 -1.57 -2.72
C GLU A 239 -22.89 -0.91 -3.45
N ASP A 240 -21.88 -1.70 -3.81
CA ASP A 240 -20.68 -1.24 -4.52
C ASP A 240 -20.88 -1.15 -6.04
N GLN A 241 -21.94 -1.77 -6.57
CA GLN A 241 -22.17 -1.96 -8.01
C GLN A 241 -20.98 -2.64 -8.71
N MET A 242 -20.42 -3.68 -8.10
CA MET A 242 -19.20 -4.36 -8.55
C MET A 242 -19.31 -5.89 -8.51
N CYS A 243 -18.49 -6.57 -9.31
CA CYS A 243 -18.37 -8.03 -9.33
C CYS A 243 -17.13 -8.48 -8.54
N TYR A 244 -17.29 -9.50 -7.71
CA TYR A 244 -16.26 -10.06 -6.84
C TYR A 244 -16.23 -11.57 -7.02
N LEU A 245 -15.05 -12.21 -7.09
CA LEU A 245 -14.98 -13.67 -7.16
C LEU A 245 -15.58 -14.33 -5.91
N THR A 246 -16.44 -15.32 -6.12
CA THR A 246 -16.83 -16.26 -5.06
C THR A 246 -15.92 -17.47 -5.09
N CYS A 247 -14.98 -17.54 -4.14
CA CYS A 247 -14.28 -18.79 -3.87
C CYS A 247 -15.02 -19.51 -2.73
N GLU A 248 -15.93 -20.43 -3.04
CA GLU A 248 -16.48 -21.33 -2.01
C GLU A 248 -15.42 -22.36 -1.60
N GLU A 249 -15.29 -22.66 -0.30
CA GLU A 249 -14.41 -23.73 0.19
C GLU A 249 -14.74 -25.07 -0.52
N GLY A 250 -13.84 -25.53 -1.39
CA GLY A 250 -13.89 -26.85 -2.03
C GLY A 250 -14.50 -26.91 -3.43
N ASP A 251 -14.47 -25.81 -4.20
CA ASP A 251 -14.75 -25.84 -5.64
C ASP A 251 -13.46 -26.06 -6.47
N ASP A 252 -13.26 -27.30 -6.92
CA ASP A 252 -12.10 -27.76 -7.70
C ASP A 252 -11.93 -27.03 -9.07
N SER A 253 -12.89 -26.19 -9.50
CA SER A 253 -12.80 -25.44 -10.75
C SER A 253 -11.98 -24.15 -10.65
N CYS A 254 -11.82 -23.60 -9.45
CA CYS A 254 -10.86 -22.52 -9.16
C CYS A 254 -9.46 -23.10 -8.88
N GLU A 255 -9.36 -24.26 -8.22
CA GLU A 255 -8.08 -24.87 -7.86
C GLU A 255 -7.28 -25.39 -9.07
N ALA A 256 -7.94 -25.82 -10.16
CA ALA A 256 -7.24 -26.49 -11.26
C ALA A 256 -6.39 -25.57 -12.15
N ASP A 257 -6.79 -24.31 -12.36
CA ASP A 257 -6.01 -23.30 -13.11
C ASP A 257 -5.10 -22.49 -12.16
N GLN A 258 -5.53 -22.30 -10.91
CA GLN A 258 -4.77 -21.60 -9.87
C GLN A 258 -3.56 -22.42 -9.39
N ASP A 259 -3.67 -23.75 -9.21
CA ASP A 259 -2.53 -24.59 -8.80
C ASP A 259 -1.46 -24.71 -9.90
N GLU A 260 -1.86 -24.71 -11.18
CA GLU A 260 -0.92 -24.72 -12.31
C GLU A 260 -0.25 -23.35 -12.48
N PHE A 261 -1.00 -22.26 -12.29
CA PHE A 261 -0.48 -20.89 -12.29
C PHE A 261 0.41 -20.61 -11.08
N ASP A 262 -0.01 -20.97 -9.86
CA ASP A 262 0.76 -20.82 -8.62
C ASP A 262 1.99 -21.71 -8.65
N SER A 263 1.89 -22.96 -9.11
CA SER A 263 3.06 -23.82 -9.29
C SER A 263 4.02 -23.29 -10.36
N TRP A 264 3.53 -22.58 -11.38
CA TRP A 264 4.40 -21.95 -12.37
C TRP A 264 5.04 -20.67 -11.83
N TYR A 265 4.26 -19.81 -11.17
CA TYR A 265 4.70 -18.56 -10.57
C TYR A 265 5.72 -18.83 -9.46
N ASP A 266 5.47 -19.81 -8.60
CA ASP A 266 6.40 -20.24 -7.55
C ASP A 266 7.69 -20.84 -8.15
N ASN A 267 7.65 -21.44 -9.34
CA ASN A 267 8.86 -21.88 -10.07
C ASN A 267 9.57 -20.71 -10.79
N TRP A 268 8.84 -19.66 -11.15
CA TRP A 268 9.37 -18.43 -11.74
C TRP A 268 10.17 -17.63 -10.68
N ASP A 269 9.62 -17.52 -9.46
CA ASP A 269 10.28 -16.93 -8.27
C ASP A 269 11.54 -17.72 -7.82
N GLU A 270 11.64 -19.03 -8.14
CA GLU A 270 12.83 -19.84 -7.85
C GLU A 270 14.04 -19.55 -8.77
N ASN A 271 13.91 -18.69 -9.80
CA ASN A 271 14.99 -18.43 -10.78
C ASN A 271 15.15 -16.94 -11.17
N PRO A 272 15.42 -16.05 -10.20
CA PRO A 272 15.38 -14.59 -10.36
C PRO A 272 16.53 -13.97 -11.19
N SER A 273 17.57 -14.74 -11.52
CA SER A 273 18.71 -14.23 -12.29
C SER A 273 18.41 -13.91 -13.76
N ASP A 274 17.19 -14.20 -14.21
CA ASP A 274 16.78 -14.14 -15.61
C ASP A 274 15.90 -12.92 -15.93
N HIS A 275 15.71 -11.97 -15.00
CA HIS A 275 14.84 -10.79 -15.18
C HIS A 275 15.61 -9.50 -14.90
N ALA A 276 16.14 -8.89 -15.96
CA ALA A 276 16.84 -7.62 -15.89
C ALA A 276 15.90 -6.48 -16.26
N GLU A 277 16.02 -5.33 -15.58
CA GLU A 277 15.49 -4.07 -16.10
C GLU A 277 16.14 -3.80 -17.47
N GLY A 278 15.34 -3.93 -18.52
CA GLY A 278 15.81 -3.90 -19.89
C GLY A 278 15.34 -2.68 -20.64
N GLU A 279 16.27 -1.83 -21.08
CA GLU A 279 16.01 -0.97 -22.23
C GLU A 279 16.57 -1.65 -23.49
N ALA A 280 15.74 -1.78 -24.54
CA ALA A 280 16.25 -2.21 -25.84
C ALA A 280 17.37 -1.25 -26.28
N SER A 281 18.59 -1.78 -26.43
CA SER A 281 19.73 -0.95 -26.82
C SER A 281 19.49 -0.29 -28.17
N ASN A 282 19.94 0.96 -28.34
CA ASN A 282 19.85 1.66 -29.63
C ASN A 282 20.60 0.95 -30.78
N GLU A 283 21.46 -0.03 -30.46
CA GLU A 283 22.18 -0.82 -31.46
C GLU A 283 21.36 -2.02 -31.95
N ASP A 284 20.44 -2.54 -31.14
CA ASP A 284 19.60 -3.69 -31.45
C ASP A 284 18.38 -3.32 -32.30
N GLN A 285 17.96 -4.27 -33.14
CA GLN A 285 16.90 -4.01 -34.10
C GLN A 285 15.56 -3.81 -33.39
N ASN A 286 14.88 -2.73 -33.75
CA ASN A 286 13.52 -2.44 -33.29
C ASN A 286 12.61 -2.24 -34.50
N VAL A 287 11.43 -2.88 -34.51
CA VAL A 287 10.35 -2.59 -35.45
C VAL A 287 9.31 -1.74 -34.73
N ILE A 288 9.11 -0.52 -35.20
CA ILE A 288 8.31 0.49 -34.52
C ILE A 288 7.02 0.74 -35.31
N TYR A 289 5.89 0.74 -34.60
CA TYR A 289 4.57 1.07 -35.09
C TYR A 289 4.02 2.31 -34.36
N SER A 290 3.30 3.16 -35.08
CA SER A 290 2.40 4.13 -34.47
C SER A 290 1.08 3.45 -34.10
N VAL A 291 0.51 3.81 -32.96
CA VAL A 291 -0.72 3.23 -32.42
C VAL A 291 -1.86 4.26 -32.49
N GLU A 292 -3.01 3.84 -33.04
CA GLU A 292 -4.26 4.59 -33.02
C GLU A 292 -5.38 3.67 -32.51
N GLY A 293 -5.58 3.64 -31.20
CA GLY A 293 -6.54 2.76 -30.53
C GLY A 293 -6.20 1.28 -30.74
N ASP A 294 -6.97 0.59 -31.58
CA ASP A 294 -6.77 -0.83 -31.90
C ASP A 294 -5.77 -1.08 -33.01
N GLN A 295 -5.40 -0.05 -33.77
CA GLN A 295 -4.66 -0.21 -35.01
C GLN A 295 -3.20 0.18 -34.83
N ILE A 296 -2.32 -0.69 -35.31
CA ILE A 296 -0.89 -0.39 -35.46
C ILE A 296 -0.56 -0.09 -36.93
N THR A 297 0.20 0.97 -37.17
CA THR A 297 0.70 1.34 -38.50
C THR A 297 2.22 1.38 -38.48
N TYR A 298 2.86 0.61 -39.36
CA TYR A 298 4.32 0.58 -39.44
C TYR A 298 4.89 1.99 -39.62
N LYS A 299 5.84 2.36 -38.76
CA LYS A 299 6.53 3.65 -38.77
C LYS A 299 7.92 3.49 -39.38
N GLU A 300 8.77 2.70 -38.72
CA GLU A 300 10.14 2.47 -39.16
C GLU A 300 10.76 1.23 -38.52
N THR A 301 11.96 0.90 -38.98
CA THR A 301 12.82 -0.11 -38.37
C THR A 301 14.16 0.56 -38.06
N THR A 302 14.58 0.51 -36.80
CA THR A 302 15.85 1.07 -36.32
C THR A 302 16.80 -0.06 -35.88
N GLY A 303 18.05 0.29 -35.58
CA GLY A 303 19.07 -0.68 -35.15
C GLY A 303 19.54 -1.63 -36.26
N ILE A 304 20.34 -2.62 -35.87
CA ILE A 304 20.84 -3.68 -36.75
C ILE A 304 20.49 -5.03 -36.12
N PRO A 305 19.99 -6.03 -36.88
CA PRO A 305 19.76 -7.36 -36.35
C PRO A 305 21.08 -8.00 -35.91
N THR A 306 21.31 -7.99 -34.61
CA THR A 306 22.41 -8.68 -33.93
C THR A 306 22.02 -10.14 -33.66
N ILE A 307 20.73 -10.39 -33.40
CA ILE A 307 20.14 -11.70 -33.08
C ILE A 307 19.37 -12.27 -34.27
N LYS A 308 19.51 -13.59 -34.50
CA LYS A 308 18.87 -14.30 -35.62
C LYS A 308 17.54 -14.90 -35.19
N VAL A 309 16.47 -14.17 -35.42
CA VAL A 309 15.08 -14.59 -35.14
C VAL A 309 14.34 -15.07 -36.40
N GLY A 310 15.06 -15.49 -37.44
CA GLY A 310 14.46 -15.96 -38.70
C GLY A 310 13.71 -14.85 -39.45
N ASP A 311 12.48 -15.15 -39.86
CA ASP A 311 11.62 -14.23 -40.62
C ASP A 311 10.71 -13.37 -39.69
N LEU A 312 10.89 -13.45 -38.36
CA LEU A 312 10.01 -12.78 -37.40
C LEU A 312 9.96 -11.27 -37.62
N TRP A 313 11.09 -10.61 -37.88
CA TRP A 313 11.16 -9.17 -38.12
C TRP A 313 10.32 -8.64 -39.28
N GLU A 314 10.07 -9.47 -40.29
CA GLU A 314 9.25 -9.10 -41.45
C GLU A 314 7.85 -9.72 -41.40
N ASN A 315 7.57 -10.57 -40.41
CA ASN A 315 6.33 -11.30 -40.30
C ASN A 315 5.23 -10.44 -39.64
N THR A 316 4.56 -9.65 -40.47
CA THR A 316 3.45 -8.80 -40.00
C THR A 316 2.29 -9.56 -39.37
N GLU A 317 2.11 -10.86 -39.67
CA GLU A 317 1.07 -11.67 -39.01
C GLU A 317 1.42 -11.93 -37.54
N VAL A 318 2.69 -12.21 -37.24
CA VAL A 318 3.19 -12.33 -35.86
C VAL A 318 3.09 -10.99 -35.14
N HIS A 319 3.48 -9.89 -35.79
CA HIS A 319 3.39 -8.55 -35.18
C HIS A 319 1.96 -8.16 -34.78
N GLN A 320 0.97 -8.53 -35.61
CA GLN A 320 -0.43 -8.30 -35.29
C GLN A 320 -0.89 -9.22 -34.17
N LYS A 321 -0.49 -10.50 -34.20
CA LYS A 321 -0.80 -11.47 -33.14
C LYS A 321 -0.26 -11.03 -31.77
N THR A 322 0.96 -10.51 -31.69
CA THR A 322 1.55 -9.99 -30.45
C THR A 322 0.82 -8.73 -29.98
N TRP A 323 0.45 -7.84 -30.90
CA TRP A 323 -0.38 -6.68 -30.58
C TRP A 323 -1.77 -7.06 -30.06
N GLU A 324 -2.41 -8.10 -30.60
CA GLU A 324 -3.68 -8.61 -30.07
C GLU A 324 -3.55 -9.05 -28.60
N ARG A 325 -2.39 -9.56 -28.17
CA ARG A 325 -2.15 -9.91 -26.76
C ARG A 325 -2.05 -8.67 -25.88
N VAL A 326 -1.33 -7.64 -26.31
CA VAL A 326 -1.28 -6.34 -25.61
C VAL A 326 -2.70 -5.77 -25.44
N LYS A 327 -3.54 -5.87 -26.48
CA LYS A 327 -4.93 -5.38 -26.43
C LYS A 327 -5.86 -6.17 -25.51
N LYS A 328 -5.55 -7.44 -25.20
CA LYS A 328 -6.29 -8.19 -24.19
C LYS A 328 -6.05 -7.54 -22.82
N VAL A 329 -4.78 -7.38 -22.46
CA VAL A 329 -4.40 -6.84 -21.15
C VAL A 329 -4.77 -5.36 -20.98
N ILE A 330 -4.61 -4.53 -22.01
CA ILE A 330 -4.82 -3.08 -21.89
C ILE A 330 -6.21 -2.72 -22.46
N PRO A 331 -7.20 -2.34 -21.63
CA PRO A 331 -8.55 -2.04 -22.11
C PRO A 331 -8.59 -0.89 -23.10
N ALA A 332 -9.57 -0.91 -24.01
CA ALA A 332 -9.69 0.06 -25.09
C ALA A 332 -9.75 1.52 -24.61
N GLU A 333 -10.34 1.74 -23.43
CA GLU A 333 -10.50 3.03 -22.77
C GLU A 333 -9.16 3.63 -22.35
N LEU A 334 -8.15 2.79 -22.09
CA LEU A 334 -6.82 3.20 -21.61
C LEU A 334 -5.75 3.13 -22.70
N ARG A 335 -6.03 2.48 -23.85
CA ARG A 335 -5.10 2.35 -24.97
C ARG A 335 -4.80 3.66 -25.71
N ASN A 336 -5.56 4.72 -25.49
CA ASN A 336 -5.29 6.04 -26.08
C ASN A 336 -3.98 6.67 -25.57
N ARG A 337 -3.43 6.20 -24.45
CA ARG A 337 -2.13 6.63 -23.90
C ARG A 337 -0.96 6.00 -24.64
N ILE A 338 -1.18 4.87 -25.30
CA ILE A 338 -0.15 4.14 -26.04
C ILE A 338 -0.14 4.70 -27.46
N VAL A 339 0.94 5.39 -27.82
CA VAL A 339 1.10 6.00 -29.15
C VAL A 339 2.12 5.27 -30.00
N GLU A 340 2.92 4.40 -29.40
CA GLU A 340 3.99 3.66 -30.05
C GLU A 340 4.01 2.20 -29.57
N TYR A 341 4.18 1.28 -30.51
CA TYR A 341 4.36 -0.15 -30.23
C TYR A 341 5.68 -0.60 -30.83
N ARG A 342 6.54 -1.21 -30.02
CA ARG A 342 7.87 -1.65 -30.40
C ARG A 342 7.97 -3.17 -30.33
N LEU A 343 8.59 -3.75 -31.33
CA LEU A 343 9.05 -5.13 -31.30
C LEU A 343 10.57 -5.11 -31.25
N PHE A 344 11.12 -5.74 -30.23
CA PHE A 344 12.55 -5.90 -30.03
C PHE A 344 12.88 -7.38 -29.82
N THR A 345 14.15 -7.70 -29.62
CA THR A 345 14.53 -8.96 -28.99
C THR A 345 15.93 -8.88 -28.39
N ASP A 346 16.12 -9.49 -27.23
CA ASP A 346 17.42 -9.67 -26.57
C ASP A 346 17.91 -11.13 -26.59
N GLY A 347 17.05 -12.08 -26.94
CA GLY A 347 17.40 -13.49 -26.98
C GLY A 347 16.20 -14.38 -26.68
N GLU A 348 16.47 -15.48 -25.97
CA GLU A 348 15.44 -16.37 -25.41
C GLU A 348 15.31 -16.16 -23.88
N SER A 349 15.84 -15.06 -23.33
CA SER A 349 16.01 -14.81 -21.89
C SER A 349 16.23 -13.32 -21.63
N GLU A 350 15.95 -12.86 -20.40
CA GLU A 350 16.17 -11.51 -19.85
C GLU A 350 14.92 -10.59 -19.87
N VAL A 351 14.41 -10.16 -21.03
CA VAL A 351 13.37 -9.12 -21.10
C VAL A 351 12.21 -9.49 -22.03
N ASP A 352 11.07 -9.89 -21.45
CA ASP A 352 9.88 -10.28 -22.22
C ASP A 352 9.09 -9.08 -22.80
N ALA A 353 9.02 -7.98 -22.05
CA ALA A 353 8.39 -6.72 -22.44
C ALA A 353 8.90 -5.58 -21.56
N PHE A 354 8.67 -4.34 -21.97
CA PHE A 354 8.86 -3.17 -21.13
C PHE A 354 7.99 -1.99 -21.63
N VAL A 355 7.73 -1.02 -20.77
CA VAL A 355 7.06 0.23 -21.14
C VAL A 355 7.93 1.45 -20.87
N VAL A 356 7.82 2.46 -21.72
CA VAL A 356 8.56 3.72 -21.52
C VAL A 356 7.72 4.94 -21.91
N PRO A 357 7.85 6.06 -21.18
CA PRO A 357 7.34 7.34 -21.64
C PRO A 357 7.99 7.74 -22.96
N VAL A 358 7.22 8.29 -23.89
CA VAL A 358 7.71 8.79 -25.18
C VAL A 358 7.16 10.17 -25.49
N GLY A 359 7.82 10.87 -26.41
CA GLY A 359 7.33 12.18 -26.84
C GLY A 359 7.60 13.28 -25.83
N ASP A 360 6.64 14.20 -25.68
CA ASP A 360 6.71 15.31 -24.73
C ASP A 360 6.21 14.83 -23.35
N PRO A 361 6.98 14.98 -22.27
CA PRO A 361 6.55 14.62 -20.92
C PRO A 361 5.22 15.26 -20.47
N GLU A 362 4.84 16.40 -21.06
CA GLU A 362 3.54 17.03 -20.78
C GLU A 362 2.34 16.28 -21.38
N ASN A 363 2.56 15.41 -22.38
CA ASN A 363 1.48 14.69 -23.07
C ASN A 363 1.13 13.34 -22.42
N GLY A 364 2.02 12.78 -21.59
CA GLY A 364 1.79 11.48 -20.94
C GLY A 364 1.66 10.31 -21.93
N GLU A 365 2.39 10.36 -23.04
CA GLU A 365 2.38 9.34 -24.09
C GLU A 365 3.34 8.19 -23.75
N TRP A 366 2.92 6.96 -24.02
CA TRP A 366 3.69 5.75 -23.70
C TRP A 366 3.97 4.89 -24.94
N ALA A 367 5.09 4.17 -24.88
CA ALA A 367 5.38 3.06 -25.76
C ALA A 367 5.30 1.74 -25.00
N VAL A 368 4.71 0.73 -25.63
CA VAL A 368 4.82 -0.66 -25.19
C VAL A 368 5.81 -1.37 -26.10
N ALA A 369 6.80 -2.05 -25.51
CA ALA A 369 7.77 -2.86 -26.21
C ALA A 369 7.59 -4.34 -25.85
N VAL A 370 7.66 -5.22 -26.84
CA VAL A 370 7.50 -6.68 -26.67
C VAL A 370 8.67 -7.40 -27.33
N ASP A 371 9.26 -8.36 -26.64
CA ASP A 371 10.20 -9.30 -27.27
C ASP A 371 9.43 -10.20 -28.24
N ILE A 372 9.76 -10.06 -29.52
CA ILE A 372 9.08 -10.79 -30.60
C ILE A 372 9.41 -12.29 -30.59
N LEU A 373 10.61 -12.66 -30.14
CA LEU A 373 11.04 -14.04 -30.06
C LEU A 373 10.34 -14.74 -28.90
N ASP A 374 10.34 -14.15 -27.71
CA ASP A 374 9.73 -14.74 -26.52
C ASP A 374 8.21 -14.78 -26.63
N ALA A 375 7.60 -13.72 -27.17
CA ALA A 375 6.17 -13.74 -27.46
C ALA A 375 5.78 -14.86 -28.44
N GLU A 376 6.63 -15.23 -29.40
CA GLU A 376 6.37 -16.33 -30.34
C GLU A 376 6.73 -17.71 -29.76
N GLN A 377 7.84 -17.84 -29.01
CA GLN A 377 8.29 -19.10 -28.41
C GLN A 377 7.44 -19.53 -27.21
N GLY A 378 6.95 -18.57 -26.42
CA GLY A 378 6.04 -18.79 -25.29
C GLY A 378 4.70 -19.44 -25.68
N SER A 379 4.43 -19.61 -26.98
CA SER A 379 3.22 -20.27 -27.52
C SER A 379 3.14 -21.79 -27.33
N THR A 380 4.04 -22.42 -26.56
CA THR A 380 3.99 -23.87 -26.29
C THR A 380 3.31 -24.26 -24.97
N GLN A 381 3.01 -23.31 -24.10
CA GLN A 381 2.13 -23.48 -22.94
C GLN A 381 1.12 -22.33 -22.96
N GLU A 382 -0.10 -22.58 -22.50
CA GLU A 382 -1.25 -21.69 -22.60
C GLU A 382 -0.93 -20.27 -22.09
N ASP A 383 -1.62 -19.24 -22.61
CA ASP A 383 -1.28 -17.79 -22.62
C ASP A 383 -0.89 -17.10 -21.27
N GLY A 384 -0.65 -17.81 -20.17
CA GLY A 384 -0.34 -17.31 -18.82
C GLY A 384 0.94 -16.48 -18.63
N PRO A 385 2.17 -16.96 -18.96
CA PRO A 385 3.42 -16.31 -18.56
C PRO A 385 3.61 -14.93 -19.18
N PHE A 386 3.35 -14.81 -20.48
CA PHE A 386 3.50 -13.55 -21.20
C PHE A 386 2.39 -12.53 -20.87
N SER A 387 1.18 -13.01 -20.53
CA SER A 387 0.09 -12.11 -20.13
C SER A 387 0.35 -11.49 -18.77
N LEU A 388 0.97 -12.23 -17.84
CA LEU A 388 1.41 -11.69 -16.55
C LEU A 388 2.39 -10.52 -16.74
N VAL A 389 3.44 -10.72 -17.56
CA VAL A 389 4.40 -9.65 -17.86
C VAL A 389 3.67 -8.43 -18.43
N LEU A 390 2.76 -8.63 -19.38
CA LEU A 390 1.99 -7.51 -19.93
C LEU A 390 1.08 -6.82 -18.89
N VAL A 391 0.57 -7.54 -17.88
CA VAL A 391 -0.21 -6.95 -16.77
C VAL A 391 0.70 -6.10 -15.89
N HIS A 392 1.90 -6.59 -15.60
CA HIS A 392 2.94 -5.83 -14.89
C HIS A 392 3.28 -4.55 -15.65
N GLU A 393 3.61 -4.66 -16.94
CA GLU A 393 3.92 -3.50 -17.79
C GLU A 393 2.77 -2.49 -17.89
N PHE A 394 1.54 -2.99 -17.90
CA PHE A 394 0.36 -2.14 -17.86
C PHE A 394 0.21 -1.42 -16.52
N ALA A 395 0.63 -2.03 -15.41
CA ALA A 395 0.62 -1.40 -14.09
C ALA A 395 1.49 -0.14 -14.06
N HIS A 396 2.69 -0.17 -14.66
CA HIS A 396 3.54 1.02 -14.83
C HIS A 396 2.81 2.15 -15.57
N ILE A 397 2.16 1.84 -16.70
CA ILE A 397 1.35 2.82 -17.44
C ILE A 397 0.20 3.34 -16.56
N LEU A 398 -0.41 2.50 -15.72
CA LEU A 398 -1.54 2.87 -14.87
C LEU A 398 -1.11 3.77 -13.69
N THR A 399 0.02 3.49 -13.05
CA THR A 399 0.45 4.11 -11.79
C THR A 399 1.44 5.27 -11.99
N LEU A 400 2.08 5.38 -13.16
CA LEU A 400 3.12 6.39 -13.45
C LEU A 400 2.74 7.37 -14.57
N ASN A 401 1.51 7.33 -15.07
CA ASN A 401 1.06 8.26 -16.11
C ASN A 401 0.82 9.69 -15.60
N ILE A 402 0.49 10.59 -16.52
CA ILE A 402 0.28 12.02 -16.27
C ILE A 402 -0.91 12.36 -15.34
N ASP A 403 -1.83 11.42 -15.11
CA ASP A 403 -2.87 11.58 -14.09
C ASP A 403 -2.35 11.26 -12.70
N GLN A 404 -1.26 10.51 -12.58
CA GLN A 404 -0.59 10.14 -11.34
C GLN A 404 0.61 11.06 -11.03
N MET A 405 1.31 11.54 -12.06
CA MET A 405 2.54 12.32 -11.93
C MET A 405 2.33 13.81 -12.19
N GLN A 406 3.11 14.68 -11.54
CA GLN A 406 3.08 16.12 -11.78
C GLN A 406 3.60 16.46 -13.18
N PRO A 407 2.78 17.07 -14.06
CA PRO A 407 3.20 17.36 -15.43
C PRO A 407 4.40 18.29 -15.51
N GLY A 408 5.40 17.91 -16.33
CA GLY A 408 6.58 18.73 -16.61
C GLY A 408 7.61 18.79 -15.49
N VAL A 409 7.48 17.97 -14.45
CA VAL A 409 8.48 17.83 -13.39
C VAL A 409 9.39 16.65 -13.74
N MET A 410 10.61 16.94 -14.20
CA MET A 410 11.62 15.92 -14.46
C MET A 410 12.55 15.79 -13.27
N VAL A 411 12.81 14.57 -12.85
CA VAL A 411 13.74 14.24 -11.76
C VAL A 411 15.09 13.89 -12.39
N ASP A 412 16.12 14.69 -12.07
CA ASP A 412 17.49 14.47 -12.57
C ASP A 412 18.28 13.48 -11.68
N ASP A 413 17.86 13.32 -10.42
CA ASP A 413 18.47 12.44 -9.42
C ASP A 413 17.37 11.84 -8.55
N GLU A 414 16.98 10.61 -8.86
CA GLU A 414 15.94 9.89 -8.15
C GLU A 414 16.33 9.57 -6.70
N THR A 415 17.61 9.65 -6.36
CA THR A 415 18.11 9.42 -4.99
C THR A 415 17.89 10.60 -4.05
N ASP A 416 17.42 11.74 -4.57
CA ASP A 416 16.98 12.88 -3.76
C ASP A 416 15.55 12.67 -3.24
N ASP A 417 15.42 11.92 -2.15
CA ASP A 417 14.15 11.62 -1.47
C ASP A 417 13.42 12.86 -0.93
N ASP A 418 14.08 14.02 -0.91
CA ASP A 418 13.49 15.28 -0.47
C ASP A 418 12.97 16.12 -1.63
N PHE A 419 13.26 15.76 -2.89
CA PHE A 419 12.89 16.55 -4.06
C PHE A 419 11.37 16.73 -4.20
N CYS A 420 10.61 15.65 -4.05
CA CYS A 420 9.14 15.65 -4.16
C CYS A 420 8.43 15.67 -2.80
N ALA A 421 9.16 15.78 -1.69
CA ALA A 421 8.60 15.62 -0.35
C ALA A 421 7.40 16.57 -0.09
N PRO A 422 6.30 16.08 0.53
CA PRO A 422 6.19 14.77 1.20
C PRO A 422 5.85 13.59 0.26
N ASN A 423 5.72 13.81 -1.04
CA ASN A 423 5.39 12.74 -1.99
C ASN A 423 6.62 12.02 -2.51
N VAL A 424 6.41 10.82 -3.06
CA VAL A 424 7.47 9.99 -3.61
C VAL A 424 8.09 10.61 -4.87
N THR A 425 9.43 10.56 -4.92
CA THR A 425 10.27 10.91 -6.08
C THR A 425 10.50 9.67 -6.93
N LEU A 426 10.13 9.71 -8.22
CA LEU A 426 10.28 8.62 -9.20
C LEU A 426 10.96 9.13 -10.47
N SER A 427 11.42 8.22 -11.34
CA SER A 427 12.06 8.59 -12.62
C SER A 427 11.12 9.41 -13.53
N GLU A 428 9.82 9.11 -13.47
CA GLU A 428 8.76 9.74 -14.23
C GLU A 428 8.34 11.10 -13.67
N GLY A 429 8.83 11.48 -12.48
CA GLY A 429 8.60 12.78 -11.88
C GLY A 429 8.20 12.72 -10.41
N CYS A 430 7.54 13.79 -9.95
CA CYS A 430 6.92 13.81 -8.63
C CYS A 430 5.51 13.23 -8.69
N ALA A 431 5.21 12.27 -7.84
CA ALA A 431 3.85 11.77 -7.70
C ALA A 431 2.92 12.86 -7.13
N LYS A 432 1.66 12.87 -7.58
CA LYS A 432 0.61 13.70 -6.98
C LYS A 432 0.23 13.15 -5.59
N ASP A 433 -0.39 13.99 -4.78
CA ASP A 433 -0.81 13.63 -3.42
C ASP A 433 -1.69 12.37 -3.43
N ASP A 434 -2.59 12.30 -4.42
CA ASP A 434 -3.58 11.27 -4.72
C ASP A 434 -3.11 10.29 -5.82
N ALA A 435 -1.81 10.16 -6.07
CA ALA A 435 -1.34 9.10 -6.95
C ALA A 435 -1.41 7.74 -6.23
N PHE A 436 -1.82 6.67 -6.91
CA PHE A 436 -1.80 5.32 -6.37
C PHE A 436 -0.42 4.97 -5.84
N VAL A 437 0.65 5.26 -6.60
CA VAL A 437 2.03 5.02 -6.17
C VAL A 437 2.42 5.84 -4.94
N ASN A 438 1.85 7.04 -4.75
CA ASN A 438 2.13 7.88 -3.58
C ASN A 438 1.37 7.41 -2.34
N ILE A 439 0.12 6.98 -2.50
CA ILE A 439 -0.64 6.37 -1.40
C ILE A 439 0.03 5.07 -0.98
N TYR A 440 0.40 4.24 -1.95
CA TYR A 440 1.12 2.98 -1.76
C TYR A 440 2.48 3.21 -1.06
N PHE A 441 3.22 4.25 -1.46
CA PHE A 441 4.44 4.68 -0.77
C PHE A 441 4.20 4.98 0.71
N LYS A 442 3.19 5.78 1.02
CA LYS A 442 2.91 6.17 2.41
C LYS A 442 2.40 5.02 3.28
N LYS A 443 1.75 4.01 2.69
CA LYS A 443 1.20 2.87 3.42
C LYS A 443 2.21 1.77 3.71
N PHE A 444 3.02 1.42 2.69
CA PHE A 444 3.81 0.18 2.72
C PHE A 444 5.31 0.40 2.58
N TRP A 445 5.71 1.64 2.35
CA TRP A 445 7.10 2.05 2.24
C TRP A 445 7.38 3.20 3.21
N GLY A 446 8.62 3.68 3.12
CA GLY A 446 9.10 4.89 3.77
C GLY A 446 10.42 5.30 3.14
N LYS A 447 10.94 6.48 3.51
CA LYS A 447 12.23 6.96 2.98
C LYS A 447 13.38 6.00 3.30
N LYS A 448 13.37 5.43 4.51
CA LYS A 448 14.40 4.48 4.94
C LYS A 448 14.37 3.21 4.08
N MET A 449 13.20 2.62 3.91
CA MET A 449 13.01 1.44 3.06
C MET A 449 13.44 1.69 1.61
N MET A 450 13.10 2.86 1.05
CA MET A 450 13.58 3.29 -0.29
C MET A 450 15.11 3.35 -0.37
N GLN A 451 15.77 3.90 0.65
CA GLN A 451 17.24 4.01 0.69
C GLN A 451 17.91 2.65 0.82
N GLU A 452 17.34 1.75 1.63
CA GLU A 452 17.85 0.39 1.81
C GLU A 452 17.69 -0.45 0.53
N ALA A 453 16.54 -0.39 -0.13
CA ALA A 453 16.29 -1.04 -1.42
C ALA A 453 17.31 -0.59 -2.48
N ARG A 454 17.46 0.73 -2.68
CA ARG A 454 18.43 1.30 -3.63
C ARG A 454 19.86 0.93 -3.30
N ALA A 455 20.22 0.90 -2.01
CA ALA A 455 21.56 0.51 -1.59
C ALA A 455 21.85 -0.98 -1.87
N ALA A 456 20.83 -1.84 -1.80
CA ALA A 456 20.92 -3.25 -2.13
C ALA A 456 21.05 -3.48 -3.63
N VAL A 457 20.23 -2.81 -4.45
CA VAL A 457 20.32 -2.81 -5.92
C VAL A 457 21.71 -2.34 -6.38
N ALA A 458 22.21 -1.22 -5.84
CA ALA A 458 23.54 -0.71 -6.18
C ALA A 458 24.69 -1.65 -5.78
N GLN A 459 24.45 -2.60 -4.88
CA GLN A 459 25.40 -3.61 -4.44
C GLN A 459 25.20 -4.97 -5.11
N GLU A 460 24.22 -5.10 -6.01
CA GLU A 460 23.81 -6.39 -6.61
C GLU A 460 23.57 -7.44 -5.50
N SER A 461 22.80 -7.07 -4.48
CA SER A 461 22.60 -7.89 -3.28
C SER A 461 21.13 -8.16 -2.97
N ASP A 462 20.81 -9.45 -2.85
CA ASP A 462 19.45 -9.91 -2.49
C ASP A 462 19.12 -9.74 -0.99
N ALA A 463 20.09 -9.25 -0.20
CA ALA A 463 19.98 -9.18 1.25
C ALA A 463 18.80 -8.32 1.72
N PHE A 464 18.39 -7.31 0.93
CA PHE A 464 17.22 -6.51 1.27
C PHE A 464 15.94 -7.33 1.21
N TYR A 465 15.72 -8.09 0.13
CA TYR A 465 14.59 -9.00 0.03
C TYR A 465 14.67 -10.12 1.09
N GLU A 466 15.83 -10.78 1.25
CA GLU A 466 16.00 -11.87 2.22
C GLU A 466 15.62 -11.46 3.66
N ASN A 467 15.85 -10.19 4.03
CA ASN A 467 15.50 -9.65 5.35
C ASN A 467 14.05 -9.13 5.44
N ASN A 468 13.38 -8.94 4.31
CA ASN A 468 12.05 -8.32 4.21
C ASN A 468 11.06 -9.15 3.37
N ALA A 469 11.25 -10.47 3.25
CA ALA A 469 10.47 -11.33 2.34
C ALA A 469 8.95 -11.38 2.66
N GLU A 470 8.53 -11.01 3.87
CA GLU A 470 7.10 -10.88 4.21
C GLU A 470 6.47 -9.56 3.73
N ALA A 471 7.30 -8.63 3.24
CA ALA A 471 6.88 -7.34 2.72
C ALA A 471 6.76 -7.29 1.20
N PHE A 472 7.28 -8.25 0.46
CA PHE A 472 7.27 -8.24 -1.00
C PHE A 472 6.64 -9.52 -1.55
N VAL A 473 5.92 -9.39 -2.66
CA VAL A 473 5.31 -10.54 -3.34
C VAL A 473 6.34 -11.39 -4.08
N THR A 474 7.43 -10.76 -4.54
CA THR A 474 8.59 -11.35 -5.22
C THR A 474 9.88 -10.63 -4.81
N ASP A 475 11.04 -11.18 -5.15
CA ASP A 475 12.32 -10.46 -4.96
C ASP A 475 12.49 -9.29 -5.93
N TYR A 476 11.95 -9.41 -7.15
CA TYR A 476 11.89 -8.33 -8.13
C TYR A 476 11.09 -7.13 -7.63
N ALA A 477 9.97 -7.36 -6.93
CA ALA A 477 9.21 -6.31 -6.26
C ALA A 477 10.05 -5.53 -5.24
N ALA A 478 11.13 -6.09 -4.69
CA ALA A 478 11.98 -5.40 -3.72
C ALA A 478 12.99 -4.43 -4.33
N THR A 479 13.10 -4.36 -5.66
CA THR A 479 14.10 -3.53 -6.36
C THR A 479 13.74 -2.05 -6.34
N SER A 480 12.47 -1.72 -6.50
CA SER A 480 11.96 -0.34 -6.42
C SER A 480 10.48 -0.32 -6.06
N ILE A 481 9.98 0.83 -5.62
CA ILE A 481 8.55 1.00 -5.36
C ILE A 481 7.69 0.93 -6.64
N ALA A 482 8.26 1.32 -7.79
CA ALA A 482 7.57 1.20 -9.08
C ALA A 482 7.36 -0.27 -9.43
N GLU A 483 8.39 -1.10 -9.25
CA GLU A 483 8.28 -2.55 -9.46
C GLU A 483 7.36 -3.21 -8.43
N ASP A 484 7.43 -2.81 -7.16
CA ASP A 484 6.59 -3.39 -6.12
C ASP A 484 5.09 -3.17 -6.36
N ILE A 485 4.69 -1.96 -6.74
CA ILE A 485 3.28 -1.69 -7.04
C ILE A 485 2.85 -2.40 -8.33
N ALA A 486 3.74 -2.55 -9.32
CA ALA A 486 3.45 -3.25 -10.57
C ALA A 486 3.31 -4.77 -10.39
N GLU A 487 4.21 -5.37 -9.61
CA GLU A 487 4.17 -6.78 -9.20
C GLU A 487 2.92 -7.05 -8.34
N SER A 488 2.66 -6.23 -7.33
CA SER A 488 1.49 -6.37 -6.47
C SER A 488 0.18 -6.21 -7.25
N PHE A 489 0.13 -5.31 -8.25
CA PHE A 489 -1.01 -5.18 -9.16
C PHE A 489 -1.21 -6.44 -10.01
N SER A 490 -0.11 -7.05 -10.46
CA SER A 490 -0.15 -8.28 -11.24
C SER A 490 -0.70 -9.45 -10.41
N TYR A 491 -0.30 -9.57 -9.14
CA TYR A 491 -0.94 -10.49 -8.19
C TYR A 491 -2.42 -10.18 -7.98
N PHE A 492 -2.77 -8.90 -7.82
CA PHE A 492 -4.15 -8.48 -7.68
C PHE A 492 -5.00 -8.93 -8.87
N VAL A 493 -4.53 -8.75 -10.11
CA VAL A 493 -5.26 -9.15 -11.31
C VAL A 493 -5.32 -10.68 -11.45
N MET A 494 -4.18 -11.34 -11.29
CA MET A 494 -4.03 -12.75 -11.68
C MET A 494 -4.43 -13.74 -10.58
N LYS A 495 -4.30 -13.37 -9.30
CA LYS A 495 -4.62 -14.25 -8.17
C LYS A 495 -5.93 -13.86 -7.49
N ASP A 496 -6.42 -14.76 -6.64
CA ASP A 496 -7.52 -14.49 -5.73
C ASP A 496 -7.09 -13.53 -4.62
N LYS A 497 -8.06 -12.82 -4.02
CA LYS A 497 -7.80 -11.90 -2.92
C LYS A 497 -7.11 -12.65 -1.78
N PRO A 498 -5.89 -12.27 -1.35
CA PRO A 498 -5.24 -12.95 -0.25
C PRO A 498 -5.98 -12.67 1.05
N THR A 499 -6.01 -13.66 1.95
CA THR A 499 -6.63 -13.55 3.27
C THR A 499 -5.62 -13.39 4.41
N GLY A 500 -4.32 -13.37 4.07
CA GLY A 500 -3.25 -13.21 5.04
C GLY A 500 -3.11 -11.75 5.51
N SER A 501 -2.30 -11.57 6.54
CA SER A 501 -2.04 -10.26 7.16
C SER A 501 -0.58 -9.82 7.05
N ALA A 502 0.24 -10.54 6.26
CA ALA A 502 1.60 -10.11 5.94
C ALA A 502 1.54 -8.84 5.08
N VAL A 503 2.61 -8.04 5.09
CA VAL A 503 2.64 -6.77 4.35
C VAL A 503 2.46 -6.99 2.85
N LYS A 504 3.03 -8.07 2.28
CA LYS A 504 2.79 -8.47 0.88
C LYS A 504 1.31 -8.77 0.56
N ASP A 505 0.56 -9.36 1.50
CA ASP A 505 -0.87 -9.63 1.32
C ASP A 505 -1.66 -8.31 1.31
N LYS A 506 -1.30 -7.39 2.21
CA LYS A 506 -1.91 -6.06 2.31
C LYS A 506 -1.65 -5.21 1.08
N LYS A 507 -0.45 -5.31 0.50
CA LYS A 507 -0.09 -4.65 -0.77
C LYS A 507 -0.96 -5.12 -1.95
N VAL A 508 -1.37 -6.38 -1.98
CA VAL A 508 -2.34 -6.88 -2.97
C VAL A 508 -3.77 -6.46 -2.61
N GLN A 509 -4.12 -6.46 -1.32
CA GLN A 509 -5.43 -6.01 -0.84
C GLN A 509 -5.69 -4.52 -1.13
N PHE A 510 -4.64 -3.70 -1.14
CA PHE A 510 -4.67 -2.27 -1.47
C PHE A 510 -5.52 -1.94 -2.70
N PHE A 511 -5.39 -2.73 -3.78
CA PHE A 511 -6.10 -2.46 -5.03
C PHE A 511 -7.61 -2.69 -4.92
N TYR A 512 -8.06 -3.53 -3.97
CA TYR A 512 -9.49 -3.74 -3.69
C TYR A 512 -10.13 -2.53 -3.01
N GLU A 513 -9.35 -1.61 -2.44
CA GLU A 513 -9.87 -0.37 -1.89
C GLU A 513 -10.39 0.57 -2.99
N PHE A 514 -9.99 0.39 -4.25
CA PHE A 514 -10.35 1.26 -5.35
C PHE A 514 -11.35 0.56 -6.30
N PRO A 515 -12.64 0.95 -6.30
CA PRO A 515 -13.66 0.32 -7.16
C PRO A 515 -13.29 0.29 -8.65
N VAL A 516 -12.65 1.36 -9.12
CA VAL A 516 -12.15 1.47 -10.50
C VAL A 516 -11.12 0.37 -10.85
N LEU A 517 -10.25 0.00 -9.91
CA LEU A 517 -9.22 -1.02 -10.12
C LEU A 517 -9.81 -2.42 -10.08
N VAL A 518 -10.84 -2.66 -9.27
CA VAL A 518 -11.59 -3.93 -9.26
C VAL A 518 -12.32 -4.15 -10.60
N GLN A 519 -12.97 -3.11 -11.14
CA GLN A 519 -13.57 -3.20 -12.48
C GLN A 519 -12.53 -3.43 -13.58
N LEU A 520 -11.39 -2.76 -13.47
CA LEU A 520 -10.27 -2.95 -14.39
C LEU A 520 -9.78 -4.40 -14.34
N ARG A 521 -9.58 -4.97 -13.14
CA ARG A 521 -9.24 -6.38 -12.95
C ARG A 521 -10.24 -7.31 -13.62
N THR A 522 -11.54 -7.12 -13.40
CA THR A 522 -12.58 -7.95 -14.04
C THR A 522 -12.48 -7.87 -15.56
N LYS A 523 -12.31 -6.66 -16.14
CA LYS A 523 -12.12 -6.47 -17.59
C LYS A 523 -10.84 -7.11 -18.13
N ILE A 524 -9.76 -7.15 -17.36
CA ILE A 524 -8.51 -7.80 -17.78
C ILE A 524 -8.70 -9.32 -17.77
N ARG A 525 -9.15 -9.91 -16.65
CA ARG A 525 -9.38 -11.37 -16.54
C ARG A 525 -10.35 -11.87 -17.62
N ALA A 526 -11.42 -11.13 -17.84
CA ALA A 526 -12.39 -11.31 -18.93
C ALA A 526 -11.78 -11.51 -20.32
N SER A 527 -10.71 -10.77 -20.61
CA SER A 527 -10.06 -10.76 -21.93
C SER A 527 -9.02 -11.88 -22.11
N LEU A 528 -8.56 -12.43 -20.99
CA LEU A 528 -7.53 -13.46 -20.94
C LEU A 528 -8.11 -14.86 -21.11
N GLN A 529 -9.38 -15.08 -20.70
CA GLN A 529 -10.20 -16.26 -21.03
C GLN A 529 -10.50 -16.36 -22.53
#